data_AF-A0A101Y1B5-F1
#
_entry.id   AF-A0A101Y1B5-F1
#
_cell.length_a   1.000
_cell.length_b   1.000
_cell.length_c   1.000
_cell.angle_alpha   90.00
_cell.angle_beta   90.00
_cell.angle_gamma   90.00
#
_symmetry.space_group_name_H-M   'P 1'
#
loop_
_entity.id
_entity.type
_entity.pdbx_description
1 polymer ?
#
loop_
_entity_poly.entity_id
_entity_poly.type
_entity_poly.pdbx_seq_one_letter_code
_entity_poly.pdbx_strand_id
1 'polypeptide(L)'
;MHADWANRFVVNEGKSYVISDKRVEAQEVDSMIGQVTKYSDEEGTYSGNFSNQYPKGTKYYSIKGVNINEAIAVKLDNGTFIRADYNGEYAGGASFDWPIIWSSAGLLLLVIMIFIVVKKKKK
;
A
#
# COMPACT_ATOMS: atom_id res chain seq x y z
N MET A 1 -21.37 19.50 -4.66
CA MET A 1 -20.38 19.46 -5.74
C MET A 1 -19.89 18.02 -5.78
N HIS A 2 -20.00 17.34 -6.91
CA HIS A 2 -19.45 15.99 -7.10
C HIS A 2 -18.11 16.13 -7.82
N ALA A 3 -17.11 15.30 -7.52
CA ALA A 3 -15.85 15.30 -8.26
C ALA A 3 -15.98 14.75 -9.68
N ASP A 4 -15.04 15.14 -10.55
CA ASP A 4 -14.87 14.67 -11.92
C ASP A 4 -13.79 13.55 -12.01
N TRP A 5 -13.72 12.69 -10.98
CA TRP A 5 -12.83 11.53 -11.03
C TRP A 5 -13.15 10.66 -12.26
N ALA A 6 -12.18 10.50 -13.16
CA ALA A 6 -12.36 9.68 -14.37
C ALA A 6 -12.62 8.20 -14.06
N ASN A 7 -12.20 7.71 -12.88
CA ASN A 7 -12.31 6.31 -12.48
C ASN A 7 -12.61 6.16 -10.98
N ARG A 8 -13.26 5.06 -10.61
CA ARG A 8 -13.38 4.61 -9.21
C ARG A 8 -12.10 3.88 -8.82
N PHE A 9 -11.50 4.21 -7.69
CA PHE A 9 -10.24 3.59 -7.27
C PHE A 9 -10.06 3.50 -5.74
N VAL A 10 -9.08 2.70 -5.37
CA VAL A 10 -8.58 2.55 -4.00
C VAL A 10 -7.06 2.71 -4.00
N VAL A 11 -6.52 3.19 -2.88
CA VAL A 11 -5.09 3.29 -2.63
C VAL A 11 -4.73 2.38 -1.47
N ASN A 12 -3.69 1.58 -1.65
CA ASN A 12 -3.09 0.75 -0.60
C ASN A 12 -1.57 0.96 -0.58
N GLU A 13 -1.03 1.42 0.54
CA GLU A 13 0.42 1.62 0.73
C GLU A 13 1.09 2.39 -0.40
N GLY A 14 0.45 3.48 -0.85
CA GLY A 14 0.96 4.31 -1.93
C GLY A 14 0.75 3.77 -3.34
N LYS A 15 0.08 2.63 -3.53
CA LYS A 15 -0.29 2.11 -4.84
C LYS A 15 -1.74 2.40 -5.17
N SER A 16 -2.03 2.85 -6.39
CA SER A 16 -3.38 3.10 -6.89
C SER A 16 -3.93 1.87 -7.62
N TYR A 17 -5.18 1.54 -7.36
CA TYR A 17 -5.90 0.43 -7.99
C TYR A 17 -7.26 0.87 -8.49
N VAL A 18 -7.49 0.75 -9.80
CA VAL A 18 -8.75 1.11 -10.44
C VAL A 18 -9.73 -0.07 -10.33
N ILE A 19 -10.97 0.23 -9.96
CA ILE A 19 -12.02 -0.78 -9.83
C ILE A 19 -12.41 -1.30 -11.20
N SER A 20 -12.28 -2.61 -11.38
CA SER A 20 -12.75 -3.33 -12.57
C SER A 20 -14.19 -3.82 -12.38
N ASP A 21 -14.82 -4.28 -13.47
CA ASP A 21 -16.14 -4.91 -13.41
C ASP A 21 -16.08 -6.41 -13.07
N LYS A 22 -14.88 -6.97 -12.86
CA LYS A 22 -14.68 -8.40 -12.58
C LYS A 22 -14.89 -8.70 -11.09
N ARG A 23 -15.63 -9.76 -10.81
CA ARG A 23 -15.74 -10.34 -9.47
C ARG A 23 -14.52 -11.21 -9.16
N VAL A 24 -14.23 -11.35 -7.87
CA VAL A 24 -13.26 -12.32 -7.35
C VAL A 24 -14.04 -13.32 -6.51
N GLU A 25 -13.87 -14.61 -6.80
CA GLU A 25 -14.57 -15.63 -6.03
C GLU A 25 -13.96 -15.76 -4.63
N ALA A 26 -14.79 -16.06 -3.62
CA ALA A 26 -14.32 -16.11 -2.23
C ALA A 26 -13.18 -17.14 -2.02
N GLN A 27 -13.13 -18.19 -2.85
CA GLN A 27 -12.06 -19.19 -2.83
C GLN A 27 -10.72 -18.69 -3.40
N GLU A 28 -10.73 -17.63 -4.20
CA GLU A 28 -9.54 -17.00 -4.80
C GLU A 28 -8.96 -15.91 -3.90
N VAL A 29 -9.72 -15.45 -2.91
CA VAL A 29 -9.25 -14.50 -1.91
C VAL A 29 -8.26 -15.18 -0.96
N ASP A 30 -7.19 -14.47 -0.65
CA ASP A 30 -6.15 -14.93 0.26
C ASP A 30 -6.05 -13.99 1.49
N SER A 31 -4.89 -13.37 1.71
CA SER A 31 -4.57 -12.63 2.92
C SER A 31 -5.15 -11.21 2.91
N MET A 32 -5.57 -10.69 4.07
CA MET A 32 -5.92 -9.28 4.22
C MET A 32 -4.63 -8.44 4.16
N ILE A 33 -4.57 -7.47 3.23
CA ILE A 33 -3.38 -6.65 2.97
C ILE A 33 -3.57 -5.18 3.33
N GLY A 34 -4.78 -4.77 3.71
CA GLY A 34 -5.05 -3.38 4.08
C GLY A 34 -6.53 -3.09 4.22
N GLN A 35 -6.83 -1.81 4.47
CA GLN A 35 -8.19 -1.29 4.49
C GLN A 35 -8.21 0.21 4.16
N VAL A 36 -9.35 0.73 3.73
CA VAL A 36 -9.59 2.17 3.58
C VAL A 36 -9.44 2.85 4.94
N THR A 37 -8.57 3.84 5.03
CA THR A 37 -8.41 4.70 6.21
C THR A 37 -9.06 6.07 6.04
N LYS A 38 -9.18 6.53 4.78
CA LYS A 38 -9.82 7.78 4.42
C LYS A 38 -10.70 7.61 3.17
N TYR A 39 -11.92 8.12 3.24
CA TYR A 39 -12.83 8.27 2.12
C TYR A 39 -12.93 9.77 1.76
N SER A 40 -12.94 10.08 0.47
CA SER A 40 -13.31 11.41 -0.04
C SER A 40 -13.65 11.30 -1.52
N ASP A 41 -14.78 11.85 -1.91
CA ASP A 41 -15.21 11.99 -3.29
C ASP A 41 -14.88 13.39 -3.85
N GLU A 42 -13.93 14.10 -3.24
CA GLU A 42 -13.38 15.35 -3.75
C GLU A 42 -12.06 15.07 -4.47
N GLU A 43 -11.73 15.88 -5.48
CA GLU A 43 -10.44 15.74 -6.16
C GLU A 43 -9.30 16.24 -5.29
N GLY A 44 -8.23 15.46 -5.23
CA GLY A 44 -7.05 15.82 -4.48
C GLY A 44 -6.11 14.66 -4.20
N THR A 45 -5.07 14.97 -3.43
CA THR A 45 -4.08 14.01 -2.98
C THR A 45 -4.27 13.75 -1.49
N TYR A 46 -4.42 12.48 -1.13
CA TYR A 46 -4.68 12.07 0.24
C TYR A 46 -3.59 11.12 0.76
N SER A 47 -3.20 11.28 2.02
CA SER A 47 -2.24 10.38 2.66
C SER A 47 -2.89 9.06 3.10
N GLY A 48 -2.10 7.99 3.09
CA GLY A 48 -2.51 6.67 3.60
C GLY A 48 -3.41 5.90 2.64
N ASN A 49 -4.11 4.89 3.17
CA ASN A 49 -5.01 4.09 2.35
C ASN A 49 -6.31 4.84 2.11
N PHE A 50 -6.60 5.13 0.85
CA PHE A 50 -7.65 6.04 0.43
C PHE A 50 -8.65 5.36 -0.51
N SER A 51 -9.88 5.84 -0.56
CA SER A 51 -10.81 5.52 -1.64
C SER A 51 -11.72 6.70 -1.96
N ASN A 52 -12.01 6.87 -3.25
CA ASN A 52 -13.03 7.81 -3.72
C ASN A 52 -14.45 7.22 -3.79
N GLN A 53 -14.59 5.93 -3.51
CA GLN A 53 -15.86 5.21 -3.67
C GLN A 53 -16.28 4.46 -2.41
N TYR A 54 -15.33 3.87 -1.69
CA TYR A 54 -15.62 2.95 -0.59
C TYR A 54 -15.39 3.60 0.78
N PRO A 55 -16.26 3.32 1.77
CA PRO A 55 -16.16 3.92 3.08
C PRO A 55 -14.93 3.41 3.85
N LYS A 56 -14.54 4.18 4.88
CA LYS A 56 -13.51 3.79 5.85
C LYS A 56 -13.80 2.41 6.45
N GLY A 57 -12.77 1.57 6.53
CA GLY A 57 -12.86 0.19 7.02
C GLY A 57 -13.10 -0.86 5.93
N THR A 58 -13.39 -0.46 4.69
CA THR A 58 -13.43 -1.37 3.55
C THR A 58 -12.10 -2.11 3.42
N LYS A 59 -12.12 -3.43 3.38
CA LYS A 59 -10.92 -4.27 3.46
C LYS A 59 -10.40 -4.65 2.08
N TYR A 60 -9.08 -4.74 1.98
CA TYR A 60 -8.36 -5.19 0.80
C TYR A 60 -7.70 -6.54 1.07
N TYR A 61 -7.67 -7.39 0.05
CA TYR A 61 -7.12 -8.73 0.11
C TYR A 61 -6.24 -9.03 -1.10
N SER A 62 -5.23 -9.86 -0.93
CA SER A 62 -4.52 -10.48 -2.04
C SER A 62 -5.41 -11.52 -2.75
N ILE A 63 -5.12 -11.77 -4.02
CA ILE A 63 -5.76 -12.80 -4.84
C ILE A 63 -4.73 -13.92 -5.05
N LYS A 64 -5.13 -15.18 -4.87
CA LYS A 64 -4.25 -16.34 -5.02
C LYS A 64 -3.59 -16.37 -6.39
N GLY A 65 -2.27 -16.49 -6.42
CA GLY A 65 -1.50 -16.57 -7.65
C GLY A 65 -1.41 -15.27 -8.46
N VAL A 66 -1.93 -14.15 -7.94
CA VAL A 66 -1.86 -12.83 -8.58
C VAL A 66 -0.97 -11.92 -7.75
N ASN A 67 -0.05 -11.22 -8.41
CA ASN A 67 0.82 -10.27 -7.72
C ASN A 67 0.02 -9.04 -7.28
N ILE A 68 0.32 -8.49 -6.10
CA ILE A 68 -0.34 -7.26 -5.62
C ILE A 68 -0.05 -6.03 -6.51
N ASN A 69 0.97 -6.08 -7.37
CA ASN A 69 1.25 -5.06 -8.38
C ASN A 69 0.52 -5.34 -9.71
N GLU A 70 -0.37 -6.33 -9.74
CA GLU A 70 -1.26 -6.61 -10.86
C GLU A 70 -2.71 -6.34 -10.45
N ALA A 71 -3.18 -6.97 -9.37
CA ALA A 71 -4.53 -6.74 -8.86
C ALA A 71 -4.71 -7.15 -7.39
N ILE A 72 -5.74 -6.58 -6.78
CA ILE A 72 -6.20 -6.91 -5.42
C ILE A 72 -7.71 -7.12 -5.41
N ALA A 73 -8.22 -7.75 -4.35
CA ALA A 73 -9.64 -7.89 -4.09
C ALA A 73 -10.11 -6.86 -3.05
N VAL A 74 -11.21 -6.14 -3.35
CA VAL A 74 -11.87 -5.22 -2.43
C VAL A 74 -13.16 -5.87 -1.93
N LYS A 75 -13.34 -5.95 -0.61
CA LYS A 75 -14.54 -6.54 0.00
C LYS A 75 -15.67 -5.52 0.06
N LEU A 76 -16.80 -5.87 -0.53
CA LEU A 76 -18.03 -5.08 -0.51
C LEU A 76 -18.87 -5.37 0.74
N ASP A 77 -19.80 -4.47 1.06
CA ASP A 77 -20.67 -4.57 2.25
C ASP A 77 -21.54 -5.83 2.27
N ASN A 78 -21.93 -6.33 1.08
CA ASN A 78 -22.67 -7.58 0.94
C ASN A 78 -21.80 -8.85 1.10
N GLY A 79 -20.53 -8.70 1.46
CA GLY A 79 -19.59 -9.80 1.65
C GLY A 79 -18.93 -10.33 0.38
N THR A 80 -19.31 -9.83 -0.79
CA THR A 80 -18.67 -10.22 -2.07
C THR A 80 -17.40 -9.42 -2.34
N PHE A 81 -16.61 -9.88 -3.31
CA PHE A 81 -15.33 -9.26 -3.66
C PHE A 81 -15.34 -8.77 -5.12
N ILE A 82 -14.75 -7.60 -5.34
CA ILE A 82 -14.53 -7.02 -6.65
C ILE A 82 -13.04 -6.83 -6.90
N ARG A 83 -12.59 -7.06 -8.12
CA ARG A 83 -11.19 -6.91 -8.51
C ARG A 83 -10.86 -5.45 -8.74
N ALA A 84 -9.73 -5.00 -8.21
CA ALA A 84 -9.14 -3.71 -8.50
C ALA A 84 -7.77 -3.92 -9.14
N ASP A 85 -7.57 -3.38 -10.34
CA ASP A 85 -6.36 -3.54 -11.14
C ASP A 85 -5.35 -2.44 -10.83
N TYR A 86 -4.08 -2.80 -10.71
CA TYR A 86 -3.00 -1.87 -10.41
C TYR A 86 -2.87 -0.80 -11.52
N ASN A 87 -2.74 0.46 -11.11
CA ASN A 87 -2.66 1.62 -12.00
C ASN A 87 -1.47 2.54 -11.69
N GLY A 88 -0.45 2.04 -11.01
CA GLY A 88 0.77 2.80 -10.70
C GLY A 88 0.83 3.32 -9.27
N GLU A 89 1.92 4.04 -8.99
CA GLU A 89 2.16 4.71 -7.71
C GLU A 89 1.22 5.92 -7.55
N TYR A 90 0.70 6.11 -6.35
CA TYR A 90 -0.19 7.18 -5.96
C TYR A 90 0.62 8.30 -5.29
N ALA A 91 0.46 9.53 -5.76
CA ALA A 91 1.26 10.68 -5.32
C ALA A 91 1.18 10.98 -3.81
N GLY A 92 0.11 10.56 -3.13
CA GLY A 92 -0.07 10.71 -1.68
C GLY A 92 0.51 9.56 -0.83
N GLY A 93 1.12 8.56 -1.47
CA GLY A 93 1.77 7.45 -0.80
C GLY A 93 3.01 7.87 -0.03
N ALA A 94 3.24 7.24 1.13
CA ALA A 94 4.55 7.32 1.77
C ALA A 94 5.53 6.51 0.93
N SER A 95 6.29 7.18 0.06
CA SER A 95 7.42 6.57 -0.62
C SER A 95 8.46 6.17 0.43
N PHE A 96 8.60 4.86 0.67
CA PHE A 96 9.68 4.35 1.50
C PHE A 96 10.97 4.46 0.67
N ASP A 97 11.77 5.50 0.92
CA ASP A 97 13.00 5.74 0.19
C ASP A 97 14.07 4.70 0.56
N TRP A 98 14.18 3.64 -0.26
CA TRP A 98 15.24 2.62 -0.20
C TRP A 98 16.68 3.14 -0.02
N PRO A 99 17.11 4.33 -0.52
CA PRO A 99 18.45 4.84 -0.23
C PRO A 99 18.72 5.18 1.26
N ILE A 100 17.69 5.47 2.07
CA ILE A 100 17.87 5.88 3.48
C ILE A 100 18.35 4.69 4.36
N ILE A 101 18.00 3.46 3.99
CA ILE A 101 18.35 2.24 4.74
C ILE A 101 19.83 1.87 4.55
N TRP A 102 20.38 2.04 3.34
CA TRP A 102 21.80 1.73 3.08
C TRP A 102 22.76 2.68 3.80
N SER A 103 22.38 3.94 3.96
CA SER A 103 23.18 4.92 4.71
C SER A 103 23.22 4.64 6.22
N SER A 104 22.12 4.14 6.81
CA SER A 104 22.09 3.80 8.25
C SER A 104 22.82 2.50 8.57
N ALA A 105 22.78 1.49 7.68
CA ALA A 105 23.58 0.27 7.83
C ALA A 105 25.10 0.56 7.80
N GLY A 106 25.56 1.47 6.94
CA GLY A 106 26.97 1.90 6.90
C GLY A 106 27.43 2.62 8.17
N LEU A 107 26.59 3.49 8.75
CA LEU A 107 26.89 4.19 10.00
C LEU A 107 27.00 3.23 11.19
N LEU A 108 26.11 2.24 11.27
CA LEU A 108 26.12 1.21 12.32
C LEU A 108 27.41 0.37 12.27
N LEU A 109 27.88 -0.01 11.07
CA LEU A 109 29.14 -0.73 10.90
C LEU A 109 30.36 0.09 11.33
N LEU A 110 30.37 1.40 11.06
CA LEU A 110 31.45 2.30 11.50
C LEU A 110 31.50 2.44 13.03
N VAL A 111 30.35 2.56 13.70
CA VAL A 111 30.28 2.63 15.16
C VAL A 111 30.79 1.34 15.81
N ILE A 112 30.41 0.18 15.26
CA ILE A 112 30.90 -1.14 15.73
C ILE A 112 32.41 -1.25 15.53
N MET A 113 32.93 -0.82 14.37
CA MET A 113 34.37 -0.84 14.08
C MET A 113 35.17 0.03 15.06
N ILE A 114 34.69 1.26 15.33
CA ILE A 114 35.30 2.18 16.30
C ILE A 114 35.33 1.54 17.69
N PHE A 115 34.23 0.91 18.11
CA PHE A 115 34.15 0.23 19.41
C PHE A 115 35.17 -0.91 19.54
N ILE A 116 35.33 -1.73 18.49
CA ILE A 116 36.32 -2.81 18.45
C ILE A 116 37.75 -2.26 18.54
N VAL A 117 38.08 -1.20 17.80
CA VAL A 117 39.42 -0.58 17.80
C VAL A 117 39.75 0.03 19.17
N VAL A 118 38.80 0.75 19.79
CA VAL A 118 38.98 1.34 21.12
C VAL A 118 39.18 0.26 22.19
N LYS A 119 38.44 -0.86 22.12
CA LYS A 119 38.67 -2.00 23.02
C LYS A 119 40.02 -2.68 22.81
N LYS A 120 40.50 -2.79 21.57
CA LYS A 120 41.83 -3.35 21.28
C LYS A 120 42.99 -2.48 21.80
N LYS A 121 42.84 -1.15 21.81
CA LYS A 121 43.87 -0.23 22.31
C LYS A 121 43.96 -0.13 23.84
N LYS A 122 42.93 -0.59 24.56
CA LYS A 122 42.88 -0.58 26.03
C LYS A 122 43.37 -1.89 26.69
N LYS A 123 43.81 -2.86 25.88
CA LYS A 123 44.40 -4.13 26.34
C LYS A 123 45.86 -4.15 25.94
#